data_AF-A0A7R8UMH4-F1
#
_entry.id   AF-A0A7R8UMH4-F1
#
_cell.length_a   1.000
_cell.length_b   1.000
_cell.length_c   1.000
_cell.angle_alpha   90.00
_cell.angle_beta   90.00
_cell.angle_gamma   90.00
#
_symmetry.space_group_name_H-M   'P 1'
#
loop_
_entity.id
_entity.type
_entity.pdbx_description
1 polymer ?
#
loop_
_entity_poly.entity_id
_entity_poly.type
_entity_poly.pdbx_seq_one_letter_code
_entity_poly.pdbx_strand_id
1 'polypeptide(L)'
;MSTIWEEIISYDQSMLDLYTQRKKEKRLQKGRVTLTSDYFENEIFSQLIPAMRSTLNMAMQKCALKHQKCIFNGIDCLAEVLFNRNPKHTDRANNWTPAYFLFYDPETSIRPKYPLSWILTRKQAALIIQKWVRGYKVRKQKEVQEMKEFWKVRLKNDSRVINVHLQVYCC
;
A
#
# COMPACT_ATOMS: atom_id res chain seq x y z
N MET A 1 9.42 58.39 -2.86
CA MET A 1 8.59 57.79 -1.79
C MET A 1 8.02 56.52 -2.36
N SER A 2 8.59 55.37 -2.01
CA SER A 2 8.05 54.08 -2.46
C SER A 2 6.68 53.89 -1.85
N THR A 3 5.72 53.44 -2.65
CA THR A 3 4.36 53.24 -2.14
C THR A 3 4.33 51.97 -1.29
N ILE A 4 3.50 51.96 -0.24
CA ILE A 4 3.30 50.78 0.63
C ILE A 4 3.01 49.51 -0.20
N TRP A 5 2.38 49.68 -1.36
CA TRP A 5 2.10 48.61 -2.32
C TRP A 5 3.34 48.06 -3.03
N GLU A 6 4.32 48.90 -3.38
CA GLU A 6 5.60 48.46 -3.94
C GLU A 6 6.41 47.66 -2.91
N GLU A 7 6.35 48.04 -1.63
CA GLU A 7 6.99 47.29 -0.55
C GLU A 7 6.34 45.92 -0.34
N ILE A 8 5.00 45.85 -0.39
CA ILE A 8 4.25 44.58 -0.28
C ILE A 8 4.56 43.66 -1.47
N ILE A 9 4.56 44.18 -2.71
CA ILE A 9 4.84 43.40 -3.91
C ILE A 9 6.29 42.89 -3.90
N SER A 10 7.24 43.75 -3.51
CA SER A 10 8.65 43.38 -3.36
C SER A 10 8.87 42.28 -2.31
N TYR A 11 8.17 42.38 -1.17
CA TYR A 11 8.22 41.37 -0.12
C TYR A 11 7.68 40.01 -0.62
N ASP A 12 6.54 40.01 -1.31
CA ASP A 12 5.93 38.76 -1.82
C ASP A 12 6.78 38.10 -2.91
N GLN A 13 7.37 38.91 -3.81
CA GLN A 13 8.34 38.43 -4.81
C GLN A 13 9.58 37.83 -4.15
N SER A 14 10.13 38.47 -3.11
CA SER A 14 11.28 37.94 -2.37
C SER A 14 10.96 36.60 -1.70
N MET A 15 9.75 36.43 -1.18
CA MET A 15 9.29 35.20 -0.55
C MET A 15 9.08 34.08 -1.57
N LEU A 16 8.54 34.39 -2.75
CA LEU A 16 8.42 33.47 -3.88
C LEU A 16 9.79 33.01 -4.39
N ASP A 17 10.75 33.93 -4.48
CA ASP A 17 12.12 33.63 -4.90
C ASP A 17 12.83 32.73 -3.89
N LEU A 18 12.71 33.02 -2.60
CA LEU A 18 13.22 32.18 -1.51
C LEU A 18 12.60 30.78 -1.54
N TYR A 19 11.27 30.68 -1.73
CA TYR A 19 10.59 29.38 -1.85
C TYR A 19 11.08 28.59 -3.07
N THR A 20 11.28 29.27 -4.20
CA THR A 20 11.74 28.67 -5.45
C THR A 20 13.18 28.20 -5.36
N GLN A 21 14.07 28.98 -4.72
CA GLN A 21 15.44 28.60 -4.41
C GLN A 21 15.49 27.37 -3.50
N ARG A 22 14.75 27.37 -2.38
CA ARG A 22 14.69 26.23 -1.44
C ARG A 22 14.16 24.96 -2.09
N LYS A 23 13.21 25.08 -3.02
CA LYS A 23 12.67 23.95 -3.80
C LYS A 23 13.70 23.41 -4.80
N LYS A 24 14.48 24.28 -5.44
CA LYS A 24 15.62 23.90 -6.29
C LYS A 24 16.72 23.22 -5.48
N GLU A 25 17.10 23.78 -4.34
CA GLU A 25 18.10 23.19 -3.42
C GLU A 25 17.66 21.83 -2.91
N LYS A 26 16.39 21.64 -2.52
CA LYS A 26 15.85 20.32 -2.17
C LYS A 26 15.91 19.33 -3.33
N ARG A 27 15.71 19.78 -4.58
CA ARG A 27 15.86 18.93 -5.77
C ARG A 27 17.31 18.60 -6.08
N LEU A 28 18.24 19.51 -5.78
CA LEU A 28 19.69 19.35 -5.98
C LEU A 28 20.35 18.51 -4.87
N GLN A 29 19.89 18.63 -3.62
CA GLN A 29 20.21 17.74 -2.50
C GLN A 29 19.57 16.37 -2.67
N LYS A 30 18.42 16.30 -3.35
CA LYS A 30 17.89 15.08 -3.96
C LYS A 30 18.56 14.79 -5.31
N GLY A 31 19.80 15.24 -5.48
CA GLY A 31 20.72 14.69 -6.47
C GLY A 31 20.77 13.19 -6.28
N ARG A 32 20.93 12.46 -7.40
CA ARG A 32 20.97 11.00 -7.45
C ARG A 32 21.71 10.48 -6.22
N VAL A 33 20.95 9.87 -5.33
CA VAL A 33 21.53 9.03 -4.30
C VAL A 33 22.17 7.89 -5.08
N THR A 34 23.47 8.00 -5.35
CA THR A 34 24.33 6.90 -5.81
C THR A 34 24.55 5.96 -4.63
N LEU A 35 23.47 5.50 -4.00
CA LEU A 35 23.54 4.32 -3.17
C LEU A 35 23.64 3.14 -4.14
N THR A 36 24.87 2.66 -4.31
CA THR A 36 25.15 1.25 -4.60
C THR A 36 24.46 0.69 -5.86
N SER A 37 24.72 1.29 -7.04
CA SER A 37 24.26 0.74 -8.33
C SER A 37 24.67 -0.72 -8.47
N ASP A 38 25.93 -1.03 -8.11
CA ASP A 38 26.51 -2.36 -8.25
C ASP A 38 25.81 -3.41 -7.38
N TYR A 39 25.35 -3.07 -6.17
CA TYR A 39 24.64 -4.04 -5.32
C TYR A 39 23.27 -4.39 -5.92
N PHE A 40 22.53 -3.39 -6.40
CA PHE A 40 21.25 -3.64 -7.05
C PHE A 40 21.44 -4.43 -8.34
N GLU A 41 22.44 -4.10 -9.14
CA GLU A 41 22.74 -4.78 -10.40
C GLU A 41 23.17 -6.24 -10.18
N ASN A 42 24.10 -6.48 -9.24
CA ASN A 42 24.70 -7.79 -9.04
C ASN A 42 23.85 -8.72 -8.16
N GLU A 43 23.25 -8.23 -7.08
CA GLU A 43 22.56 -9.09 -6.10
C GLU A 43 21.06 -9.18 -6.35
N ILE A 44 20.42 -8.06 -6.71
CA ILE A 44 18.96 -7.97 -6.80
C ILE A 44 18.47 -8.19 -8.24
N PHE A 45 18.99 -7.44 -9.22
CA PHE A 45 18.51 -7.46 -10.60
C PHE A 45 18.90 -8.73 -11.34
N SER A 46 20.05 -9.31 -11.02
CA SER A 46 20.49 -10.63 -11.53
C SER A 46 19.41 -11.71 -11.32
N GLN A 47 18.69 -11.66 -10.20
CA GLN A 47 17.63 -12.61 -9.86
C GLN A 47 16.24 -12.09 -10.26
N LEU A 48 15.99 -10.80 -10.06
CA LEU A 48 14.68 -10.19 -10.25
C LEU A 48 14.28 -10.11 -11.73
N ILE A 49 15.19 -9.71 -12.62
CA ILE A 49 14.89 -9.56 -14.05
C ILE A 49 14.41 -10.88 -14.69
N PRO A 50 15.12 -12.01 -14.56
CA PRO A 50 14.64 -13.28 -15.10
C PRO A 50 13.34 -13.77 -14.44
N ALA A 51 13.11 -13.46 -13.16
CA ALA A 51 11.86 -13.77 -12.49
C ALA A 51 10.68 -12.95 -13.04
N MET A 52 10.87 -11.64 -13.27
CA MET A 52 9.87 -10.78 -13.90
C MET A 52 9.56 -11.23 -15.32
N ARG A 53 10.58 -11.59 -16.11
CA ARG A 53 10.39 -12.14 -17.46
C ARG A 53 9.53 -13.40 -17.46
N SER A 54 9.80 -14.31 -16.52
CA SER A 54 9.02 -15.54 -16.37
C SER A 54 7.58 -15.25 -15.97
N THR A 55 7.38 -14.30 -15.05
CA THR A 55 6.06 -13.84 -14.61
C THR A 55 5.25 -13.24 -15.75
N LEU A 56 5.87 -12.42 -16.61
CA LEU A 56 5.22 -11.84 -17.78
C LEU A 56 4.83 -12.91 -18.81
N ASN A 57 5.69 -13.91 -19.04
CA ASN A 57 5.37 -15.03 -19.91
C ASN A 57 4.17 -15.84 -19.37
N MET A 58 4.11 -16.08 -18.07
CA MET A 58 2.96 -16.72 -17.42
C MET A 58 1.69 -15.87 -17.52
N ALA A 59 1.80 -14.55 -17.35
CA ALA A 59 0.69 -13.62 -17.53
C ALA A 59 0.14 -13.65 -18.97
N MET A 60 1.02 -13.72 -19.97
CA MET A 60 0.64 -13.88 -21.37
C MET A 60 -0.07 -15.19 -21.64
N GLN A 61 0.47 -16.32 -21.15
CA GLN A 61 -0.14 -17.65 -21.27
C GLN A 61 -1.52 -17.73 -20.61
N LYS A 62 -1.72 -17.02 -19.50
CA LYS A 62 -3.00 -16.94 -18.79
C LYS A 62 -3.94 -15.85 -19.34
N CYS A 63 -3.58 -15.20 -20.45
CA CYS A 63 -4.34 -14.09 -21.04
C CYS A 63 -4.65 -12.94 -20.06
N ALA A 64 -3.83 -12.78 -19.02
CA ALA A 64 -4.01 -11.78 -17.96
C ALA A 64 -3.81 -10.35 -18.47
N LEU A 65 -2.99 -10.19 -19.53
CA LEU A 65 -2.77 -8.89 -20.17
C LEU A 65 -3.92 -8.46 -21.09
N LYS A 66 -4.79 -9.39 -21.49
CA LYS A 66 -5.93 -9.13 -22.40
C LYS A 66 -7.23 -8.92 -21.63
N HIS A 67 -7.40 -9.58 -20.48
CA HIS A 67 -8.62 -9.54 -19.69
C HIS A 67 -8.40 -8.81 -18.38
N GLN A 68 -9.20 -7.76 -18.13
CA GLN A 68 -9.12 -6.99 -16.89
C GLN A 68 -9.45 -7.81 -15.64
N LYS A 69 -10.27 -8.86 -15.77
CA LYS A 69 -10.61 -9.80 -14.69
C LYS A 69 -9.94 -11.15 -14.98
N CYS A 70 -8.87 -11.44 -14.26
CA CYS A 70 -8.21 -12.74 -14.30
C CYS A 70 -7.90 -13.24 -12.90
N ILE A 71 -7.79 -14.57 -12.74
CA ILE A 71 -7.43 -15.22 -11.48
C ILE A 71 -5.92 -15.05 -11.21
N PHE A 72 -5.15 -14.68 -12.23
CA PHE A 72 -3.69 -14.54 -12.14
C PHE A 72 -3.29 -13.33 -11.29
N ASN A 73 -2.57 -13.59 -10.20
CA ASN A 73 -1.92 -12.56 -9.40
C ASN A 73 -0.43 -12.49 -9.76
N GLY A 74 -0.02 -11.38 -10.37
CA GLY A 74 1.37 -11.18 -10.80
C GLY A 74 2.37 -11.12 -9.64
N ILE A 75 1.95 -10.62 -8.47
CA ILE A 75 2.81 -10.54 -7.29
C ILE A 75 3.04 -11.94 -6.71
N ASP A 76 1.99 -12.74 -6.59
CA ASP A 76 2.09 -14.12 -6.09
C ASP A 76 2.96 -14.97 -7.02
N CYS A 77 2.76 -14.83 -8.33
CA CYS A 77 3.57 -15.50 -9.34
C CYS A 77 5.04 -15.08 -9.26
N LEU A 78 5.33 -13.79 -9.07
CA LEU A 78 6.70 -13.30 -8.93
C LEU A 78 7.36 -13.84 -7.66
N ALA A 79 6.63 -13.84 -6.55
CA ALA A 79 7.10 -14.37 -5.27
C ALA A 79 7.37 -15.88 -5.35
N GLU A 80 6.51 -16.65 -6.01
CA GLU A 80 6.71 -18.09 -6.26
C GLU A 80 7.99 -18.35 -7.05
N VAL A 81 8.20 -17.61 -8.15
CA VAL A 81 9.40 -17.76 -8.99
C VAL A 81 10.66 -17.41 -8.22
N LEU A 82 10.65 -16.32 -7.44
CA LEU A 82 11.79 -15.90 -6.63
C LEU A 82 12.09 -16.89 -5.49
N PHE A 83 11.06 -17.45 -4.85
CA PHE A 83 11.23 -18.41 -3.76
C PHE A 83 11.82 -19.73 -4.24
N ASN A 84 11.29 -20.27 -5.35
CA ASN A 84 11.71 -21.56 -5.89
C ASN A 84 13.05 -21.49 -6.61
N ARG A 85 13.41 -20.33 -7.18
CA ARG A 85 14.70 -20.12 -7.86
C ARG A 85 15.75 -19.45 -6.97
N ASN A 86 15.61 -19.55 -5.65
CA ASN A 86 16.56 -18.98 -4.73
C ASN A 86 17.92 -19.70 -4.85
N PRO A 87 19.02 -19.00 -5.22
CA PRO A 87 20.34 -19.62 -5.37
C PRO A 87 20.86 -20.27 -4.09
N LYS A 88 20.39 -19.83 -2.92
CA LYS A 88 20.77 -20.40 -1.61
C LYS A 88 20.05 -21.71 -1.29
N HIS A 89 19.00 -22.04 -2.03
CA HIS A 89 18.16 -23.23 -1.83
C HIS A 89 17.86 -23.88 -3.18
N THR A 90 18.88 -24.47 -3.80
CA THR A 90 18.81 -25.08 -5.12
C THR A 90 17.89 -26.30 -5.17
N ASP A 91 17.62 -26.92 -4.03
CA ASP A 91 16.66 -28.02 -3.84
C ASP A 91 15.22 -27.62 -4.19
N ARG A 92 14.85 -26.35 -3.98
CA ARG A 92 13.49 -25.84 -4.25
C ARG A 92 13.17 -25.74 -5.73
N ALA A 93 14.18 -25.61 -6.59
CA ALA A 93 13.97 -25.64 -8.03
C ALA A 93 13.48 -27.02 -8.50
N ASN A 94 13.90 -28.09 -7.81
CA ASN A 94 13.48 -29.46 -8.08
C ASN A 94 12.13 -29.79 -7.41
N ASN A 95 11.85 -29.22 -6.24
CA ASN A 95 10.58 -29.37 -5.53
C ASN A 95 9.77 -28.05 -5.55
N TRP A 96 9.18 -27.76 -6.71
CA TRP A 96 8.51 -26.50 -6.95
C TRP A 96 7.32 -26.30 -6.00
N THR A 97 7.40 -25.29 -5.14
CA THR A 97 6.34 -24.96 -4.16
C THR A 97 5.50 -23.79 -4.67
N PRO A 98 4.19 -23.99 -4.90
CA PRO A 98 3.30 -22.92 -5.35
C PRO A 98 3.13 -21.76 -4.36
N ALA A 99 2.86 -20.55 -4.86
CA ALA A 99 2.71 -19.32 -4.06
C ALA A 99 1.72 -19.45 -2.91
N TYR A 100 0.61 -20.16 -3.15
CA TYR A 100 -0.46 -20.31 -2.18
C TYR A 100 -0.05 -21.11 -0.94
N PHE A 101 1.02 -21.91 -1.00
CA PHE A 101 1.58 -22.58 0.18
C PHE A 101 2.65 -21.75 0.90
N LEU A 102 3.25 -20.76 0.22
CA LEU A 102 4.34 -19.95 0.79
C LEU A 102 3.86 -18.93 1.82
N PHE A 103 2.65 -18.38 1.63
CA PHE A 103 2.09 -17.32 2.46
C PHE A 103 0.88 -17.75 3.28
N TYR A 104 0.42 -19.00 3.09
CA TYR A 104 -0.70 -19.55 3.81
C TYR A 104 -0.21 -20.55 4.85
N ASP A 105 0.03 -20.04 6.05
CA ASP A 105 0.09 -20.87 7.23
C ASP A 105 -1.32 -20.90 7.86
N PRO A 106 -2.01 -22.05 7.86
CA PRO A 106 -3.35 -22.17 8.42
C PRO A 106 -3.43 -21.78 9.89
N GLU A 107 -2.33 -21.91 10.64
CA GLU A 107 -2.29 -21.65 12.08
C GLU A 107 -2.07 -20.17 12.41
N THR A 108 -1.35 -19.43 11.59
CA THR A 108 -1.09 -17.99 11.80
C THR A 108 -1.99 -17.08 10.96
N SER A 109 -2.75 -17.62 10.00
CA SER A 109 -3.64 -16.80 9.19
C SER A 109 -4.84 -16.31 10.04
N ILE A 110 -4.97 -14.99 10.18
CA ILE A 110 -6.11 -14.35 10.86
C ILE A 110 -7.43 -14.65 10.13
N ARG A 111 -7.36 -15.02 8.85
CA ARG A 111 -8.54 -15.32 8.01
C ARG A 111 -8.99 -16.77 8.24
N PRO A 112 -10.27 -17.02 8.55
CA PRO A 112 -10.77 -18.38 8.70
C PRO A 112 -10.57 -19.21 7.42
N LYS A 113 -10.21 -20.49 7.60
CA LYS A 113 -9.91 -21.46 6.53
C LYS A 113 -11.03 -21.65 5.50
N TYR A 114 -12.29 -21.44 5.92
CA TYR A 114 -13.45 -21.52 5.05
C TYR A 114 -14.20 -20.18 5.00
N PRO A 115 -14.97 -19.93 3.93
CA PRO A 115 -15.84 -18.76 3.86
C PRO A 115 -16.76 -18.68 5.07
N LEU A 116 -17.00 -17.47 5.59
CA LEU A 116 -17.89 -17.27 6.75
C LEU A 116 -19.30 -17.79 6.51
N SER A 117 -19.78 -17.82 5.26
CA SER A 117 -21.08 -18.39 4.90
C SER A 117 -21.21 -19.88 5.21
N TRP A 118 -20.09 -20.62 5.25
CA TRP A 118 -20.07 -22.04 5.56
C TRP A 118 -19.89 -22.31 7.06
N ILE A 119 -19.23 -21.38 7.76
CA ILE A 119 -18.92 -21.52 9.19
C ILE A 119 -20.09 -21.02 10.06
N LEU A 120 -20.76 -19.94 9.65
CA LEU A 120 -21.76 -19.28 10.47
C LEU A 120 -23.12 -19.98 10.40
N THR A 121 -23.69 -20.26 11.57
CA THR A 121 -25.11 -20.62 11.67
C THR A 121 -26.00 -19.42 11.30
N ARG A 122 -27.23 -19.68 10.86
CA ARG A 122 -28.20 -18.61 10.54
C ARG A 122 -28.36 -17.59 11.67
N LYS A 123 -28.39 -18.05 12.93
CA LYS A 123 -28.52 -17.18 14.10
C LYS A 123 -27.29 -16.29 14.28
N GLN A 124 -26.08 -16.83 14.16
CA GLN A 124 -24.84 -16.05 14.26
C GLN A 124 -24.73 -15.04 13.11
N ALA A 125 -25.02 -15.45 11.88
CA ALA A 125 -25.03 -14.57 10.73
C ALA A 125 -26.03 -13.41 10.92
N ALA A 126 -27.25 -13.70 11.40
CA ALA A 126 -28.24 -12.68 11.70
C ALA A 126 -27.76 -11.68 12.76
N LEU A 127 -27.13 -12.15 13.84
CA LEU A 127 -26.57 -11.27 14.89
C LEU A 127 -25.49 -10.34 14.35
N ILE A 128 -24.59 -10.88 13.52
CA ILE A 128 -23.52 -10.10 12.88
C ILE A 128 -24.15 -9.02 11.99
N ILE A 129 -25.04 -9.40 11.08
CA ILE A 129 -25.72 -8.46 10.17
C ILE A 129 -26.46 -7.38 10.96
N GLN A 130 -27.23 -7.75 11.98
CA GLN A 130 -27.95 -6.80 12.83
C GLN A 130 -27.01 -5.85 13.56
N LYS A 131 -25.89 -6.33 14.11
CA LYS A 131 -24.85 -5.50 14.74
C LYS A 131 -24.32 -4.46 13.76
N TRP A 132 -23.95 -4.88 12.55
CA TRP A 132 -23.44 -3.97 11.51
C TRP A 132 -24.48 -2.94 11.07
N VAL A 133 -25.73 -3.35 10.88
CA VAL A 133 -26.83 -2.46 10.49
C VAL A 133 -27.13 -1.43 11.58
N ARG A 134 -27.15 -1.84 12.86
CA ARG A 134 -27.31 -0.91 13.99
C ARG A 134 -26.19 0.13 14.01
N GLY A 135 -24.94 -0.31 13.89
CA GLY A 135 -23.79 0.60 13.81
C GLY A 135 -23.85 1.52 12.59
N TYR A 136 -24.28 1.03 11.43
CA TYR A 136 -24.46 1.84 10.22
C TYR A 136 -25.53 2.92 10.43
N LYS A 137 -26.68 2.57 11.01
CA LYS A 137 -27.77 3.52 11.29
C LYS A 137 -27.29 4.66 12.18
N VAL A 138 -26.57 4.37 13.26
CA VAL A 138 -25.97 5.38 14.14
C VAL A 138 -24.98 6.25 13.36
N ARG A 139 -24.07 5.65 12.60
CA ARG A 139 -23.12 6.41 11.78
C ARG A 139 -23.80 7.26 10.70
N LYS A 140 -25.00 6.92 10.25
CA LYS A 140 -25.74 7.71 9.26
C LYS A 140 -26.40 8.96 9.87
N GLN A 141 -26.57 9.01 11.19
CA GLN A 141 -27.15 10.17 11.86
C GLN A 141 -26.29 11.42 11.60
N LYS A 142 -26.97 12.55 11.36
CA LYS A 142 -26.33 13.80 10.97
C LYS A 142 -25.34 14.29 12.02
N GLU A 143 -25.75 14.30 13.28
CA GLU A 143 -24.93 14.70 14.44
C GLU A 143 -23.63 13.90 14.53
N VAL A 144 -23.70 12.58 14.29
CA VAL A 144 -22.52 11.70 14.31
C VAL A 144 -21.59 11.97 13.14
N GLN A 145 -22.11 12.33 11.96
CA GLN A 145 -21.30 12.72 10.81
C GLN A 145 -20.63 14.09 11.01
N GLU A 146 -21.37 15.08 11.51
CA GLU A 146 -20.84 16.41 11.86
C GLU A 146 -19.70 16.28 12.88
N MET A 147 -19.89 15.45 13.92
CA MET A 147 -18.83 15.13 14.89
C MET A 147 -17.60 14.47 14.23
N LYS A 148 -17.79 13.51 13.32
CA LYS A 148 -16.68 12.87 12.60
C LYS A 148 -15.92 13.84 11.71
N GLU A 149 -16.61 14.76 11.07
CA GLU A 149 -16.00 15.81 10.25
C GLU A 149 -15.19 16.77 11.11
N PHE A 150 -15.74 17.20 12.26
CA PHE A 150 -15.00 17.99 13.25
C PHE A 150 -13.68 17.32 13.66
N TRP A 151 -13.72 16.04 14.05
CA TRP A 151 -12.50 15.31 14.45
C TRP A 151 -11.51 15.14 13.30
N LYS A 152 -11.97 14.94 12.06
CA LYS A 152 -11.09 14.91 10.88
C LYS A 152 -10.35 16.23 10.67
N VAL A 153 -11.05 17.36 10.80
CA VAL A 153 -10.44 18.70 10.65
C VAL A 153 -9.46 18.96 11.79
N ARG A 154 -9.85 18.66 13.03
CA ARG A 154 -9.00 18.79 14.22
C ARG A 154 -7.69 18.00 14.08
N LEU A 155 -7.78 16.73 13.65
CA LEU A 155 -6.61 15.85 13.47
C LEU A 155 -5.70 16.30 12.32
N LYS A 156 -6.25 16.87 11.24
CA LYS A 156 -5.44 17.44 10.14
C LYS A 156 -4.65 18.67 10.58
N ASN A 157 -5.21 19.48 11.48
CA ASN A 157 -4.57 20.71 11.95
C ASN A 157 -3.57 20.47 13.08
N ASP A 158 -3.61 19.30 13.71
CA ASP A 158 -2.72 18.93 14.82
C ASP A 158 -1.62 17.96 14.32
N SER A 159 -0.55 18.51 13.77
CA SER A 159 0.62 17.76 13.24
C SER A 159 1.33 16.88 14.27
N ARG A 160 0.93 16.93 15.54
CA ARG A 160 1.51 16.17 16.67
C ARG A 160 0.75 14.88 17.01
N VAL A 161 -0.44 14.65 16.45
CA VAL A 161 -1.37 13.58 16.90
C VAL A 161 -1.40 12.36 15.95
N ILE A 162 -0.64 12.37 14.85
CA ILE A 162 -0.68 11.32 13.81
C ILE A 162 -0.23 9.94 14.32
N ASN A 163 0.40 9.84 15.50
CA ASN A 163 0.99 8.59 15.97
C ASN A 163 0.06 7.64 16.78
N VAL A 164 -1.21 7.96 17.01
CA VAL A 164 -2.07 7.16 17.92
C VAL A 164 -3.26 6.46 17.23
N HIS A 165 -3.32 6.43 15.88
CA HIS A 165 -4.56 6.01 15.21
C HIS A 165 -4.41 5.04 14.03
N LEU A 166 -3.53 4.04 14.15
CA LEU A 166 -3.52 2.88 13.23
C LEU A 166 -3.87 1.54 13.87
N GLN A 167 -4.35 1.49 15.12
CA GLN A 167 -4.61 0.22 15.81
C GLN A 167 -6.08 -0.12 16.05
N VAL A 168 -7.04 0.72 15.65
CA VAL A 168 -8.48 0.52 16.00
C VAL A 168 -9.39 0.17 14.81
N TYR A 169 -8.84 0.06 13.59
CA TYR A 169 -9.63 -0.35 12.41
C TYR A 169 -9.07 -1.64 11.80
N CYS A 170 -9.01 -2.70 12.60
CA CYS A 170 -8.91 -4.07 12.11
C CYS A 170 -9.89 -4.94 12.90
N CYS A 171 -11.16 -4.85 12.53
CA CYS A 171 -12.24 -5.78 12.88
C CYS A 171 -13.29 -5.71 11.76
#